data_AF-A0A7S0IUS0-F1
#
_entry.id   AF-A0A7S0IUS0-F1
#
_cell.length_a   1.000
_cell.length_b   1.000
_cell.length_c   1.000
_cell.angle_alpha   90.00
_cell.angle_beta   90.00
_cell.angle_gamma   90.00
#
_symmetry.space_group_name_H-M   'P 1'
#
loop_
_entity.id
_entity.type
_entity.pdbx_description
1 polymer ?
#
loop_
_entity_poly.entity_id
_entity_poly.type
_entity_poly.pdbx_seq_one_letter_code
_entity_poly.pdbx_strand_id
1 'polypeptide(L)'
;MPDLWALCKPLLLEFFAFYRTSRQVRIEIWQLGLCHRVLQLGIAAFLAWDLAVSNSWAYREVPTGTVNAWSDGFDASNLASTGGQAIFAYCSNPDYDYIYSDKFEYESPACRTLQPDEVVTKGTASISIATSIIETIEYGWGGSDTS
;
A
#
# COMPACT_ATOMS: atom_id res chain seq x y z
N MET A 1 5.70 -18.17 -68.41
CA MET A 1 5.83 -18.43 -66.97
C MET A 1 4.67 -19.32 -66.57
N PRO A 2 4.87 -20.65 -66.47
CA PRO A 2 3.79 -21.58 -66.16
C PRO A 2 3.51 -21.64 -64.66
N ASP A 3 2.26 -21.34 -64.32
CA ASP A 3 1.42 -21.70 -63.17
C ASP A 3 2.06 -22.46 -61.99
N LEU A 4 2.77 -21.73 -61.12
CA LEU A 4 3.16 -22.17 -59.77
C LEU A 4 1.95 -22.53 -58.86
N TRP A 5 0.74 -22.10 -59.22
CA TRP A 5 -0.49 -22.34 -58.44
C TRP A 5 -1.08 -23.75 -58.59
N ALA A 6 -0.72 -24.49 -59.65
CA ALA A 6 -1.28 -25.83 -59.91
C ALA A 6 -0.59 -26.94 -59.09
N LEU A 7 0.69 -26.76 -58.73
CA LEU A 7 1.47 -27.72 -57.94
C LEU A 7 1.25 -27.59 -56.42
N CYS A 8 0.77 -26.44 -55.95
CA CYS A 8 0.53 -26.18 -54.52
C CYS A 8 -0.78 -26.82 -54.00
N LYS A 9 -1.78 -26.99 -54.88
CA LYS A 9 -3.10 -27.57 -54.54
C LYS A 9 -3.05 -29.03 -54.04
N PRO A 10 -2.38 -30.00 -54.70
CA PRO A 10 -2.38 -31.38 -54.20
C PRO A 10 -1.60 -31.54 -52.89
N LEU A 11 -0.58 -30.70 -52.64
CA LEU A 11 0.30 -30.84 -51.48
C LEU A 11 -0.31 -30.24 -50.19
N LEU A 12 -1.00 -29.10 -50.30
CA LEU A 12 -1.75 -28.52 -49.16
C LEU A 12 -2.95 -29.39 -48.78
N LEU A 13 -3.66 -29.94 -49.76
CA LEU A 13 -4.85 -30.76 -49.50
C LEU A 13 -4.49 -32.08 -48.81
N GLU A 14 -3.34 -32.67 -49.15
CA GLU A 14 -2.83 -33.86 -48.44
C GLU A 14 -2.39 -33.54 -46.99
N PHE A 15 -1.75 -32.39 -46.74
CA PHE A 15 -1.34 -32.03 -45.37
C PHE A 15 -2.54 -31.81 -44.43
N PHE A 16 -3.62 -31.21 -44.94
CA PHE A 16 -4.86 -31.04 -44.16
C PHE A 16 -5.74 -32.31 -44.12
N ALA A 17 -5.51 -33.29 -45.00
CA ALA A 17 -6.32 -34.51 -45.07
C ALA A 17 -5.79 -35.65 -44.17
N PHE A 18 -4.50 -35.67 -43.82
CA PHE A 18 -3.92 -36.77 -43.05
C PHE A 18 -3.78 -36.46 -41.56
N TYR A 19 -4.49 -37.23 -40.73
CA TYR A 19 -4.29 -37.24 -39.28
C TYR A 19 -3.44 -38.46 -38.89
N ARG A 20 -2.40 -38.25 -38.08
CA ARG A 20 -1.61 -39.34 -37.50
C ARG A 20 -2.01 -39.52 -36.04
N THR A 21 -2.31 -40.75 -35.64
CA THR A 21 -2.54 -41.11 -34.24
C THR A 21 -1.43 -42.00 -33.72
N SER A 22 -1.17 -41.91 -32.42
CA SER A 22 -0.26 -42.83 -31.74
C SER A 22 -0.85 -44.25 -31.74
N ARG A 23 -0.06 -45.24 -32.15
CA ARG A 23 -0.42 -46.64 -31.96
C ARG A 23 -0.36 -46.97 -30.46
N GLN A 24 -1.50 -47.34 -29.87
CA GLN A 24 -1.59 -47.71 -28.46
C GLN A 24 -1.58 -49.23 -28.29
N VAL A 25 -0.92 -49.70 -27.23
CA VAL A 25 -0.94 -51.11 -26.80
C VAL A 25 -1.73 -51.19 -25.50
N ARG A 26 -2.73 -52.08 -25.45
CA ARG A 26 -3.51 -52.35 -24.24
C ARG A 26 -2.76 -53.33 -23.36
N ILE A 27 -2.60 -52.99 -22.08
CA ILE A 27 -2.03 -53.86 -21.05
C ILE A 27 -3.17 -54.24 -20.10
N GLU A 28 -3.43 -55.53 -19.92
CA GLU A 28 -4.57 -56.06 -19.17
C GLU A 28 -4.16 -56.53 -17.77
N ILE A 29 -3.66 -55.59 -16.96
CA ILE A 29 -3.26 -55.86 -15.57
C ILE A 29 -4.03 -54.93 -14.64
N TRP A 30 -4.78 -55.50 -13.69
CA TRP A 30 -5.68 -54.73 -12.81
C TRP A 30 -4.94 -53.74 -11.90
N GLN A 31 -3.73 -54.08 -11.47
CA GLN A 31 -2.90 -53.25 -10.59
C GLN A 31 -2.51 -51.93 -11.27
N LEU A 32 -2.10 -52.00 -12.54
CA LEU A 32 -1.75 -50.84 -13.35
C LEU A 32 -2.98 -49.97 -13.65
N GLY A 33 -4.12 -50.60 -13.96
CA GLY A 33 -5.38 -49.89 -14.17
C GLY A 33 -5.86 -49.14 -12.92
N LEU A 34 -5.79 -49.78 -11.75
CA LEU A 34 -6.18 -49.17 -10.48
C LEU A 34 -5.26 -48.00 -10.12
N CYS A 35 -3.93 -48.19 -10.22
CA CYS A 35 -2.96 -47.13 -9.98
C CYS A 35 -3.22 -45.91 -10.88
N HIS A 36 -3.46 -46.14 -12.18
CA HIS A 36 -3.77 -45.07 -13.13
C HIS A 36 -5.05 -44.30 -12.77
N ARG A 37 -6.12 -45.00 -12.38
CA ARG A 37 -7.39 -44.36 -11.99
C ARG A 37 -7.26 -43.59 -10.68
N VAL A 38 -6.51 -44.11 -9.71
CA VAL A 38 -6.25 -43.42 -8.43
C VAL A 38 -5.43 -42.16 -8.67
N LEU A 39 -4.38 -42.21 -9.51
CA LEU A 39 -3.61 -41.03 -9.90
C LEU A 39 -4.46 -39.98 -10.61
N GLN A 40 -5.29 -40.40 -11.57
CA GLN A 40 -6.22 -39.49 -12.24
C GLN A 40 -7.19 -38.81 -11.26
N LEU A 41 -7.77 -39.58 -10.33
CA LEU A 41 -8.66 -39.03 -9.29
C LEU A 41 -7.91 -38.10 -8.34
N GLY A 42 -6.68 -38.45 -7.94
CA GLY A 42 -5.85 -37.62 -7.08
C GLY A 42 -5.55 -36.26 -7.71
N ILE A 43 -5.18 -36.24 -8.99
CA ILE A 43 -4.94 -35.00 -9.73
C ILE A 43 -6.22 -34.18 -9.86
N ALA A 44 -7.34 -34.81 -10.22
CA ALA A 44 -8.63 -34.12 -10.35
C ALA A 44 -9.09 -33.51 -9.02
N ALA A 45 -8.95 -34.25 -7.91
CA ALA A 45 -9.28 -33.78 -6.57
C ALA A 45 -8.39 -32.63 -6.12
N PHE A 46 -7.08 -32.72 -6.39
CA PHE A 46 -6.13 -31.64 -6.09
C PHE A 46 -6.49 -30.36 -6.85
N LEU A 47 -6.78 -30.46 -8.16
CA LEU A 47 -7.19 -29.30 -8.96
C LEU A 47 -8.52 -28.71 -8.46
N ALA A 48 -9.49 -29.55 -8.10
CA ALA A 48 -10.77 -29.07 -7.54
C ALA A 48 -10.56 -28.36 -6.19
N TRP A 49 -9.70 -28.91 -5.34
CA TRP A 49 -9.29 -28.28 -4.08
C TRP A 49 -8.62 -26.94 -4.32
N ASP A 50 -7.61 -26.90 -5.18
CA ASP A 50 -6.86 -25.68 -5.50
C ASP A 50 -7.78 -24.59 -6.07
N LEU A 51 -8.68 -24.98 -6.98
CA LEU A 51 -9.68 -24.07 -7.56
C LEU A 51 -10.59 -23.46 -6.49
N ALA A 52 -11.02 -24.26 -5.51
CA ALA A 52 -11.87 -23.81 -4.42
C ALA A 52 -11.13 -22.89 -3.43
N VAL A 53 -9.91 -23.24 -3.02
CA VAL A 53 -9.14 -22.46 -2.03
C VAL A 53 -8.64 -21.15 -2.64
N SER A 54 -8.10 -21.18 -3.86
CA SER A 54 -7.60 -19.99 -4.54
C SER A 54 -8.70 -19.10 -5.10
N ASN A 55 -9.95 -19.59 -5.16
CA ASN A 55 -11.06 -18.96 -5.87
C ASN A 55 -10.69 -18.61 -7.32
N SER A 56 -9.85 -19.42 -7.98
CA SER A 56 -9.37 -19.16 -9.34
C SER A 56 -10.45 -19.30 -10.41
N TRP A 57 -11.61 -19.85 -10.06
CA TRP A 57 -12.82 -19.82 -10.88
C TRP A 57 -13.43 -18.41 -10.97
N ALA A 58 -13.11 -17.52 -10.03
CA ALA A 58 -13.65 -16.18 -9.95
C ALA A 58 -12.69 -15.16 -10.54
N TYR A 59 -13.22 -14.25 -11.35
CA TYR A 59 -12.49 -13.07 -11.79
C TYR A 59 -12.19 -12.17 -10.58
N ARG A 60 -10.92 -11.80 -10.39
CA ARG A 60 -10.50 -10.92 -9.30
C ARG A 60 -9.96 -9.62 -9.88
N GLU A 61 -10.52 -8.51 -9.42
CA GLU A 61 -9.98 -7.17 -9.62
C GLU A 61 -9.06 -6.81 -8.45
N VAL A 62 -7.94 -6.13 -8.74
CA VAL A 62 -7.10 -5.53 -7.71
C VAL A 62 -7.62 -4.09 -7.51
N PRO A 63 -8.23 -3.76 -6.37
CA PRO A 63 -8.70 -2.40 -6.15
C PRO A 63 -7.50 -1.46 -6.08
N THR A 64 -7.48 -0.47 -6.97
CA THR A 64 -6.51 0.62 -6.90
C THR A 64 -7.15 1.76 -6.12
N GLY A 65 -6.73 1.91 -4.86
CA GLY A 65 -7.21 2.96 -3.98
C GLY A 65 -6.22 4.13 -3.92
N THR A 66 -6.67 5.34 -4.20
CA THR A 66 -5.97 6.56 -3.81
C THR A 66 -6.69 7.15 -2.59
N VAL A 67 -5.96 7.40 -1.51
CA VAL A 67 -6.51 7.99 -0.29
C VAL A 67 -5.99 9.41 -0.18
N ASN A 68 -6.90 10.38 -0.21
CA ASN A 68 -6.60 11.76 0.13
C ASN A 68 -7.13 12.02 1.55
N ALA A 69 -6.32 11.69 2.53
CA ALA A 69 -6.66 11.94 3.91
C ALA A 69 -6.57 13.46 4.19
N TRP A 70 -7.55 13.97 4.93
CA TRP A 70 -7.56 15.32 5.50
C TRP A 70 -7.91 15.24 6.98
N SER A 71 -7.37 16.16 7.77
CA SER A 71 -7.68 16.31 9.19
C SER A 71 -8.41 17.62 9.41
N ASP A 72 -9.53 17.57 10.13
CA ASP A 72 -10.16 18.77 10.65
C ASP A 72 -9.51 19.16 11.98
N GLY A 73 -9.41 20.47 12.23
CA GLY A 73 -8.86 21.00 13.47
C GLY A 73 -9.67 20.53 14.67
N PHE A 74 -9.00 19.89 15.61
CA PHE A 74 -9.58 19.48 16.88
C PHE A 74 -9.16 20.49 17.97
N ASP A 75 -10.13 21.13 18.60
CA ASP A 75 -9.90 22.09 19.69
C ASP A 75 -9.61 21.35 21.01
N ALA A 76 -8.46 20.68 21.07
CA ALA A 76 -8.01 19.96 22.26
C ALA A 76 -7.87 20.88 23.48
N SER A 77 -7.54 22.16 23.26
CA SER A 77 -7.45 23.20 24.26
C SER A 77 -8.78 23.47 24.97
N ASN A 78 -9.90 23.53 24.23
CA ASN A 78 -11.21 23.72 24.85
C ASN A 78 -11.73 22.45 25.56
N LEU A 79 -11.38 21.25 25.09
CA LEU A 79 -11.74 20.03 25.82
C LEU A 79 -10.99 19.92 27.15
N ALA A 80 -9.71 20.30 27.19
CA ALA A 80 -8.91 20.33 28.41
C ALA A 80 -9.37 21.41 29.40
N SER A 81 -9.79 22.58 28.91
CA SER A 81 -10.34 23.65 29.75
C SER A 81 -11.70 23.26 30.35
N THR A 82 -12.53 22.50 29.61
CA THR A 82 -13.81 21.96 30.10
C THR A 82 -13.63 20.91 31.21
N GLY A 83 -12.45 20.28 31.30
CA GLY A 83 -12.06 19.37 32.38
C GLY A 83 -11.56 20.06 33.66
N GLY A 84 -11.62 21.40 33.74
CA GLY A 84 -11.23 22.17 34.94
C GLY A 84 -9.73 22.50 35.04
N GLN A 85 -8.94 22.21 34.01
CA GLN A 85 -7.55 22.66 33.89
C GLN A 85 -7.52 23.90 32.99
N ALA A 86 -7.73 25.08 33.59
CA ALA A 86 -7.80 26.34 32.84
C ALA A 86 -6.45 26.76 32.22
N ILE A 87 -5.33 26.24 32.73
CA ILE A 87 -3.96 26.57 32.31
C ILE A 87 -3.11 25.32 32.51
N PHE A 88 -2.52 24.78 31.44
CA PHE A 88 -1.50 23.74 31.58
C PHE A 88 -0.27 24.36 32.24
N ALA A 89 0.18 23.83 33.38
CA ALA A 89 1.27 24.41 34.19
C ALA A 89 2.62 24.57 33.45
N TYR A 90 2.77 23.96 32.28
CA TYR A 90 3.98 23.95 31.45
C TYR A 90 3.90 24.89 30.23
N CYS A 91 2.75 25.50 29.94
CA CYS A 91 2.60 26.42 28.81
C CYS A 91 2.56 27.87 29.31
N SER A 92 3.20 28.79 28.58
CA SER A 92 3.30 30.22 28.92
C SER A 92 3.75 30.52 30.35
N ASN A 93 4.61 29.67 30.91
CA ASN A 93 5.16 29.90 32.24
C ASN A 93 6.62 30.40 32.10
N PRO A 94 6.90 31.65 32.48
CA PRO A 94 8.23 32.25 32.36
C PRO A 94 9.29 31.56 33.22
N ASP A 95 8.90 30.73 34.20
CA ASP A 95 9.82 29.94 35.01
C ASP A 95 10.57 28.87 34.17
N TYR A 96 10.08 28.54 32.98
CA TYR A 96 10.73 27.60 32.05
C TYR A 96 11.50 28.28 30.93
N ASP A 97 11.54 29.61 30.89
CA ASP A 97 12.37 30.35 29.95
C ASP A 97 13.81 30.30 30.44
N TYR A 98 14.75 29.88 29.58
CA TYR A 98 16.17 29.85 29.95
C TYR A 98 17.08 30.27 28.80
N ILE A 99 18.05 31.10 29.13
CA ILE A 99 19.09 31.54 28.20
C ILE A 99 20.25 30.54 28.29
N TYR A 100 20.48 29.78 27.22
CA TYR A 100 21.62 28.84 27.15
C TYR A 100 22.91 29.56 26.72
N SER A 101 22.81 30.56 25.84
CA SER A 101 23.93 31.38 25.35
C SER A 101 23.44 32.69 24.74
N ASP A 102 24.34 33.63 24.46
CA ASP A 102 24.05 34.90 23.75
C ASP A 102 23.39 34.72 22.37
N LYS A 103 23.29 33.49 21.86
CA LYS A 103 22.71 33.14 20.56
C LYS A 103 21.53 32.17 20.64
N PHE A 104 21.22 31.66 21.82
CA PHE A 104 20.19 30.65 21.99
C PHE A 104 19.45 30.89 23.30
N GLU A 105 18.19 31.28 23.14
CA GLU A 105 17.23 31.46 24.21
C GLU A 105 16.08 30.48 23.98
N TYR A 106 15.75 29.75 25.04
CA TYR A 106 14.59 28.88 25.06
C TYR A 106 13.43 29.66 25.67
N GLU A 107 12.43 30.00 24.86
CA GLU A 107 11.17 30.59 25.31
C GLU A 107 10.10 29.50 25.43
N SER A 108 9.32 29.56 26.51
CA SER A 108 8.19 28.69 26.75
C SER A 108 7.11 28.89 25.69
N PRO A 109 6.54 27.81 25.12
CA PRO A 109 5.57 27.93 24.04
C PRO A 109 4.28 28.59 24.53
N ALA A 110 3.71 29.45 23.69
CA ALA A 110 2.47 30.15 23.98
C ALA A 110 1.28 29.18 24.13
N CYS A 111 0.46 29.38 25.17
CA CYS A 111 -0.87 28.77 25.32
C CYS A 111 -1.83 29.28 24.22
N ARG A 112 -1.65 28.85 22.98
CA ARG A 112 -2.58 29.14 21.88
C ARG A 112 -3.20 27.87 21.33
N THR A 113 -4.40 28.00 20.79
CA THR A 113 -4.98 26.99 19.91
C THR A 113 -4.12 26.93 18.66
N LEU A 114 -3.43 25.81 18.41
CA LEU A 114 -2.69 25.63 17.17
C LEU A 114 -3.66 25.37 16.02
N GLN A 115 -3.34 25.92 14.85
CA GLN A 115 -4.11 25.67 13.66
C GLN A 115 -3.79 24.27 13.10
N PRO A 116 -4.74 23.58 12.45
CA PRO A 116 -4.52 22.22 11.98
C PRO A 116 -3.35 22.09 11.00
N ASP A 117 -3.04 23.13 10.23
CA ASP A 117 -1.90 23.20 9.33
C ASP A 117 -0.54 23.27 10.04
N GLU A 118 -0.49 23.71 11.29
CA GLU A 118 0.73 23.71 12.12
C GLU A 118 0.99 22.35 12.77
N VAL A 119 -0.08 21.58 13.02
CA VAL A 119 -0.03 20.30 13.73
C VAL A 119 0.11 19.12 12.76
N VAL A 120 -0.35 19.30 11.52
CA VAL A 120 -0.56 18.18 10.60
C VAL A 120 0.39 18.25 9.43
N THR A 121 1.15 17.18 9.25
CA THR A 121 2.02 17.00 8.08
C THR A 121 1.42 15.96 7.13
N LYS A 122 1.33 16.35 5.85
CA LYS A 122 0.71 15.52 4.80
C LYS A 122 1.74 14.67 4.09
N GLY A 123 1.58 13.35 4.16
CA GLY A 123 2.33 12.38 3.37
C GLY A 123 1.53 11.85 2.18
N THR A 124 2.17 11.06 1.32
CA THR A 124 1.45 10.30 0.29
C THR A 124 0.68 9.16 0.96
N ALA A 125 -0.66 9.22 0.91
CA ALA A 125 -1.59 8.27 1.55
C ALA A 125 -1.55 8.19 3.09
N SER A 126 -0.93 9.15 3.77
CA SER A 126 -0.87 9.21 5.24
C SER A 126 -0.89 10.64 5.76
N ILE A 127 -1.31 10.79 7.01
CA ILE A 127 -1.24 12.04 7.77
C ILE A 127 -0.47 11.75 9.04
N SER A 128 0.52 12.59 9.37
CA SER A 128 1.17 12.56 10.68
C SER A 128 0.72 13.77 11.50
N ILE A 129 0.28 13.51 12.72
CA ILE A 129 -0.22 14.52 13.67
C ILE A 129 0.85 14.72 14.73
N ALA A 130 1.35 15.94 14.88
CA ALA A 130 2.29 16.29 15.94
C ALA A 130 1.56 16.30 17.29
N THR A 131 2.04 15.50 18.24
CA THR A 131 1.45 15.42 19.59
C THR A 131 2.20 16.24 20.63
N SER A 132 3.45 16.62 20.34
CA SER A 132 4.28 17.48 21.18
C SER A 132 5.10 18.42 20.29
N ILE A 133 5.22 19.68 20.70
CA ILE A 133 5.91 20.73 19.94
C ILE A 133 6.90 21.43 20.87
N ILE A 134 8.06 21.76 20.32
CA ILE A 134 9.10 22.56 20.96
C ILE A 134 9.45 23.66 19.95
N GLU A 135 9.34 24.91 20.37
CA GLU A 135 9.69 26.07 19.56
C GLU A 135 11.01 26.67 20.06
N THR A 136 11.83 27.19 19.14
CA THR A 136 13.09 27.87 19.46
C THR A 136 13.21 29.09 18.56
N ILE A 137 13.62 30.21 19.12
CA ILE A 137 13.87 31.44 18.35
C ILE A 137 15.39 31.57 18.18
N GLU A 138 15.84 31.72 16.94
CA GLU A 138 17.24 32.03 16.64
C GLU A 138 17.37 33.53 16.39
N TYR A 139 18.14 34.23 17.22
CA TYR A 139 18.48 35.63 16.97
C TYR A 139 19.60 35.71 15.93
N GLY A 140 19.26 36.28 14.77
CA GLY A 140 20.26 36.71 13.79
C GLY A 140 21.06 37.90 14.32
N TRP A 141 22.35 37.98 13.98
CA TRP A 141 23.28 38.99 14.47
C TRP A 141 22.70 40.40 14.49
N GLY A 142 22.63 41.00 15.68
CA GLY A 142 22.27 42.39 15.87
C GLY A 142 23.27 43.31 15.17
N GLY A 143 22.83 43.96 14.11
CA GLY A 143 23.38 45.27 13.74
C GLY A 143 23.01 46.26 14.84
N SER A 144 23.98 47.06 15.27
CA SER A 144 23.76 48.14 16.22
C SER A 144 22.89 49.23 15.61
N ASP A 145 21.57 49.10 15.69
CA ASP A 145 20.65 50.17 15.31
C ASP A 145 20.33 51.02 16.54
N THR A 146 21.14 52.05 16.72
CA THR A 146 20.82 53.22 17.55
C THR A 146 19.67 54.00 16.92
N SER A 147 18.53 54.07 17.59
CA SER A 147 17.58 55.19 17.51
C SER A 147 16.73 55.29 18.76
#